data_AF-A0A0S8F6E5-F1
#
_entry.id   AF-A0A0S8F6E5-F1
#
_cell.length_a   1.000
_cell.length_b   1.000
_cell.length_c   1.000
_cell.angle_alpha   90.00
_cell.angle_beta   90.00
_cell.angle_gamma   90.00
#
_symmetry.space_group_name_H-M   'P 1'
#
loop_
_entity.id
_entity.type
_entity.pdbx_description
1 polymer ?
#
loop_
_entity_poly.entity_id
_entity_poly.type
_entity_poly.pdbx_seq_one_letter_code
_entity_poly.pdbx_strand_id
1 'polypeptide(L)'
;MNGLEGLSAVSRVLLYVLLSLIALLTLAVAWAQLGCLRGRFFQNPDGTSDDWREQKIFYGIAWADLVVGCPLSIVGLALTLTAPKLGLFLLAGVSVWLVWANVMTTATSLR
;
A
#
# COMPACT_ATOMS: atom_id res chain seq x y z
N MET A 1 27.84 5.61 -7.85
CA MET A 1 27.23 4.68 -8.83
C MET A 1 25.83 4.37 -8.35
N ASN A 2 24.80 4.89 -9.03
CA ASN A 2 23.43 4.49 -8.71
C ASN A 2 23.33 3.00 -9.04
N GLY A 3 23.00 2.15 -8.06
CA GLY A 3 23.02 0.69 -8.22
C GLY A 3 22.16 0.13 -9.36
N LEU A 4 21.35 0.98 -10.01
CA LEU A 4 20.50 0.68 -11.15
C LEU A 4 21.20 0.80 -12.52
N GLU A 5 22.38 1.41 -12.57
CA GLU A 5 23.14 1.62 -13.82
C GLU A 5 23.60 0.30 -14.45
N GLY A 6 23.85 -0.74 -13.65
CA GLY A 6 24.27 -2.07 -14.09
C GLY A 6 23.14 -3.02 -14.49
N LEU A 7 21.88 -2.59 -14.43
CA LEU A 7 20.74 -3.42 -14.84
C LEU A 7 20.64 -3.52 -16.37
N SER A 8 20.29 -4.70 -16.87
CA SER A 8 19.90 -4.87 -18.27
C SER A 8 18.69 -3.98 -18.61
N ALA A 9 18.53 -3.65 -19.90
CA ALA A 9 17.41 -2.83 -20.36
C ALA A 9 16.06 -3.44 -19.95
N VAL A 10 15.90 -4.76 -20.10
CA VAL A 10 14.69 -5.50 -19.72
C VAL A 10 14.43 -5.38 -18.21
N SER A 11 15.45 -5.62 -17.38
CA SER A 11 15.31 -5.50 -15.92
C SER A 11 14.92 -4.09 -15.48
N ARG A 12 15.45 -3.06 -16.15
CA ARG A 12 15.12 -1.66 -15.86
C ARG A 12 13.68 -1.33 -16.23
N VAL A 13 13.20 -1.81 -17.38
CA VAL A 13 11.78 -1.65 -17.78
C VAL A 13 10.86 -2.34 -16.78
N LEU A 14 11.15 -3.59 -16.41
CA LEU A 14 10.36 -4.32 -15.42
C LEU A 14 10.33 -3.62 -14.06
N LEU A 15 11.47 -3.09 -13.61
CA LEU A 15 11.53 -2.30 -12.38
C LEU A 15 10.60 -1.08 -12.46
N TYR A 16 10.67 -0.28 -13.53
CA TYR A 16 9.82 0.91 -13.64
C TYR A 16 8.33 0.57 -13.75
N VAL A 17 7.97 -0.52 -14.42
CA VAL A 17 6.59 -1.03 -14.42
C VAL A 17 6.15 -1.38 -13.00
N LEU A 18 6.97 -2.13 -12.24
CA LEU A 18 6.67 -2.48 -10.85
C LEU A 18 6.52 -1.25 -9.96
N LEU A 19 7.43 -0.28 -10.05
CA LEU A 19 7.35 0.97 -9.26
C LEU A 19 6.08 1.76 -9.62
N SER A 20 5.69 1.78 -10.89
CA SER A 20 4.46 2.45 -11.33
C SER A 20 3.21 1.77 -10.75
N LEU A 21 3.17 0.43 -10.75
CA LEU A 21 2.09 -0.33 -10.14
C LEU A 21 2.00 -0.10 -8.63
N ILE A 22 3.14 -0.08 -7.92
CA ILE A 22 3.19 0.23 -6.49
C ILE A 22 2.67 1.65 -6.21
N ALA A 23 3.02 2.63 -7.05
CA ALA A 23 2.51 3.99 -6.92
C ALA A 23 0.98 4.05 -7.08
N LEU A 24 0.44 3.39 -8.11
CA LEU A 24 -1.00 3.31 -8.32
C LEU A 24 -1.73 2.62 -7.16
N LEU A 25 -1.18 1.50 -6.67
CA LEU A 25 -1.73 0.80 -5.50
C LEU A 25 -1.70 1.67 -4.24
N THR A 26 -0.61 2.41 -4.03
CA THR A 26 -0.49 3.35 -2.90
C THR A 26 -1.60 4.41 -2.94
N LEU A 27 -1.85 4.99 -4.12
CA LEU A 27 -2.92 5.98 -4.29
C LEU A 27 -4.32 5.35 -4.09
N ALA A 28 -4.54 4.14 -4.60
CA ALA A 28 -5.80 3.43 -4.42
C ALA A 28 -6.07 3.11 -2.94
N VAL A 29 -5.05 2.63 -2.20
CA VAL A 29 -5.14 2.39 -0.76
C VAL A 29 -5.40 3.71 -0.03
N ALA A 30 -4.61 4.76 -0.27
CA ALA A 30 -4.83 6.05 0.37
C ALA A 30 -6.26 6.59 0.15
N TRP A 31 -6.78 6.46 -1.07
CA TRP A 31 -8.15 6.84 -1.38
C TRP A 31 -9.19 6.03 -0.60
N ALA A 32 -9.05 4.70 -0.57
CA ALA A 32 -9.95 3.82 0.15
C ALA A 32 -9.94 4.11 1.66
N GLN A 33 -8.74 4.23 2.25
CA GLN A 33 -8.58 4.49 3.68
C GLN A 33 -9.06 5.89 4.08
N LEU A 34 -8.91 6.89 3.20
CA LEU A 34 -9.50 8.20 3.44
C LEU A 34 -11.04 8.13 3.41
N GLY A 35 -11.60 7.30 2.53
CA GLY A 35 -13.03 7.02 2.50
C GLY A 35 -13.55 6.47 3.83
N CYS A 36 -12.81 5.56 4.46
CA CYS A 36 -13.23 4.94 5.70
C CYS A 36 -13.08 5.83 6.92
N LEU A 37 -12.02 6.64 6.99
CA LEU A 37 -11.94 7.69 8.02
C LEU A 37 -13.04 8.75 7.89
N ARG A 38 -13.57 8.97 6.68
CA ARG A 38 -14.73 9.83 6.42
C ARG A 38 -16.08 9.12 6.67
N GLY A 39 -16.06 7.88 7.13
CA GLY A 39 -17.25 7.12 7.49
C GLY A 39 -18.07 6.63 6.31
N ARG A 40 -17.46 6.48 5.12
CA ARG A 40 -18.11 5.79 3.99
C ARG A 40 -18.14 4.29 4.28
N PHE A 41 -19.28 3.67 4.00
CA PHE A 41 -19.39 2.21 4.01
C PHE A 41 -18.50 1.60 2.94
N PHE A 42 -17.97 0.42 3.22
CA PHE A 42 -17.25 -0.36 2.23
C PHE A 42 -18.21 -1.27 1.50
N GLN A 43 -18.24 -1.14 0.18
CA GLN A 43 -19.06 -2.00 -0.65
C GLN A 43 -18.24 -3.23 -1.04
N ASN A 44 -18.69 -4.38 -0.54
CA ASN A 44 -18.12 -5.66 -0.91
C ASN A 44 -18.58 -6.07 -2.32
N PRO A 45 -17.78 -6.88 -3.04
CA PRO A 45 -18.16 -7.38 -4.36
C PRO A 45 -19.43 -8.25 -4.38
N ASP A 46 -19.84 -8.78 -3.23
CA ASP A 46 -21.06 -9.57 -3.05
C ASP A 46 -22.32 -8.72 -2.84
N GLY A 47 -22.19 -7.39 -2.86
CA GLY A 47 -23.29 -6.44 -2.68
C GLY A 47 -23.58 -6.07 -1.23
N THR A 48 -22.86 -6.64 -0.26
CA THR A 48 -22.97 -6.23 1.15
C THR A 48 -22.21 -4.92 1.41
N SER A 49 -22.53 -4.26 2.52
CA SER A 49 -21.84 -3.04 2.95
C SER A 49 -21.39 -3.15 4.40
N ASP A 50 -20.09 -3.00 4.63
CA ASP A 50 -19.52 -3.04 5.97
C ASP A 50 -19.42 -1.63 6.58
N ASP A 51 -19.95 -1.46 7.79
CA ASP A 51 -19.67 -0.27 8.60
C ASP A 51 -18.34 -0.44 9.33
N TRP A 52 -17.31 0.16 8.74
CA TRP A 52 -15.97 0.18 9.28
C TRP A 52 -15.84 0.86 10.65
N ARG A 53 -16.85 1.61 11.12
CA ARG A 53 -16.86 2.17 12.48
C ARG A 53 -17.13 1.12 13.55
N GLU A 54 -17.91 0.10 13.21
CA GLU A 54 -18.22 -1.00 14.12
C GLU A 54 -17.02 -1.94 14.27
N GLN A 55 -16.11 -1.94 13.30
CA GLN A 55 -14.88 -2.73 13.28
C GLN A 55 -13.66 -1.87 13.61
N LYS A 56 -13.42 -1.64 14.91
CA LYS A 56 -12.31 -0.80 15.44
C LYS A 56 -10.93 -1.11 14.83
N ILE A 57 -10.67 -2.37 14.48
CA ILE A 57 -9.42 -2.80 13.84
C ILE A 57 -9.25 -2.11 12.48
N PHE A 58 -10.32 -2.00 11.68
CA PHE A 58 -10.26 -1.39 10.35
C PHE A 58 -10.04 0.11 10.42
N TYR A 59 -10.68 0.76 11.38
CA TYR A 59 -10.41 2.16 11.65
C TYR A 59 -8.94 2.40 12.05
N GLY A 60 -8.35 1.49 12.85
CA GLY A 60 -6.94 1.53 13.21
C GLY A 60 -6.00 1.30 12.02
N ILE A 61 -6.31 0.32 11.16
CA ILE A 61 -5.56 0.03 9.93
C ILE A 61 -5.62 1.22 8.98
N ALA A 62 -6.77 1.86 8.82
CA ALA A 62 -6.93 3.03 7.98
C ALA A 62 -6.03 4.20 8.38
N TRP A 63 -5.96 4.47 9.69
CA TRP A 63 -5.03 5.46 10.23
C TRP A 63 -3.57 5.06 9.98
N ALA A 64 -3.21 3.81 10.25
CA ALA A 64 -1.86 3.31 10.02
C ALA A 64 -1.46 3.40 8.54
N ASP A 65 -2.35 3.06 7.62
CA ASP A 65 -2.11 3.18 6.19
C ASP A 65 -1.93 4.64 5.75
N LEU A 66 -2.74 5.57 6.23
CA LEU A 66 -2.65 6.98 5.82
C LEU A 66 -1.48 7.73 6.44
N VAL A 67 -1.12 7.41 7.68
CA VAL A 67 -0.07 8.13 8.42
C VAL A 67 1.30 7.48 8.23
N VAL A 68 1.34 6.16 8.00
CA VAL A 68 2.59 5.40 7.93
C VAL A 68 2.73 4.69 6.59
N GLY A 69 1.80 3.79 6.24
CA GLY A 69 1.95 2.91 5.08
C GLY A 69 2.12 3.65 3.75
N CYS A 70 1.20 4.55 3.42
CA CYS A 70 1.19 5.32 2.19
C CYS A 70 2.35 6.33 2.14
N PRO A 71 2.63 7.14 3.19
CA PRO A 71 3.80 8.01 3.22
C PRO A 71 5.11 7.24 3.04
N LEU A 72 5.28 6.11 3.73
CA LEU A 72 6.46 5.26 3.55
C LEU A 72 6.53 4.72 2.13
N SER A 73 5.42 4.29 1.53
CA SER A 73 5.42 3.84 0.13
C SER A 73 5.91 4.94 -0.82
N ILE A 74 5.44 6.18 -0.66
CA ILE A 74 5.89 7.35 -1.46
C ILE A 74 7.38 7.61 -1.25
N VAL A 75 7.85 7.60 0.00
CA VAL A 75 9.27 7.76 0.33
C VAL A 75 10.11 6.64 -0.28
N GLY A 76 9.65 5.40 -0.21
CA GLY A 76 10.32 4.24 -0.79
C GLY A 76 10.42 4.31 -2.31
N LEU A 77 9.36 4.76 -2.98
CA LEU A 77 9.36 5.01 -4.43
C LEU A 77 10.41 6.08 -4.80
N ALA A 78 10.41 7.21 -4.11
CA ALA A 78 11.38 8.28 -4.35
C ALA A 78 12.83 7.83 -4.08
N LEU A 79 13.05 7.13 -2.95
CA LEU A 79 14.35 6.58 -2.58
C LEU A 79 14.82 5.50 -3.55
N THR A 80 13.93 4.79 -4.24
CA THR A 80 14.36 3.79 -5.22
C THR A 80 15.16 4.43 -6.36
N LEU A 81 14.91 5.70 -6.68
CA LEU A 81 15.61 6.44 -7.73
C LEU A 81 16.95 7.04 -7.27
N THR A 82 17.11 7.34 -5.98
CA THR A 82 18.30 8.04 -5.43
C THR A 82 19.18 7.16 -4.55
N ALA A 83 18.58 6.26 -3.76
CA ALA A 83 19.21 5.30 -2.88
C ALA A 83 18.55 3.91 -3.01
N PRO A 84 18.76 3.19 -4.13
CA PRO A 84 17.92 2.05 -4.54
C PRO A 84 17.78 0.94 -3.49
N LYS A 85 18.85 0.61 -2.76
CA LYS A 85 18.82 -0.42 -1.72
C LYS A 85 17.86 -0.06 -0.58
N LEU A 86 17.89 1.20 -0.15
CA LEU A 86 17.02 1.68 0.92
C LEU A 86 15.57 1.80 0.44
N GLY A 87 15.36 2.32 -0.78
CA GLY A 87 14.05 2.39 -1.40
C GLY A 87 13.38 1.02 -1.52
N LEU A 88 14.08 0.04 -2.09
CA LEU A 88 13.57 -1.32 -2.25
C LEU A 88 13.33 -2.02 -0.91
N PHE A 89 14.20 -1.84 0.09
CA PHE A 89 14.00 -2.38 1.44
C PHE A 89 12.71 -1.83 2.07
N LEU A 90 12.50 -0.52 1.95
CA LEU A 90 11.35 0.16 2.52
C LEU A 90 10.05 -0.24 1.80
N LEU A 91 10.08 -0.33 0.47
CA LEU A 91 8.94 -0.84 -0.32
C LEU A 91 8.60 -2.30 0.02
N ALA A 92 9.60 -3.15 0.27
CA ALA A 92 9.36 -4.52 0.73
C ALA A 92 8.66 -4.54 2.10
N GLY A 93 9.11 -3.70 3.04
CA GLY A 93 8.46 -3.56 4.35
C GLY A 93 7.00 -3.10 4.25
N VAL A 94 6.72 -2.09 3.43
CA VAL A 94 5.35 -1.62 3.17
C VAL A 94 4.51 -2.73 2.51
N SER A 95 5.08 -3.50 1.59
CA SER A 95 4.38 -4.61 0.94
C SER A 95 3.94 -5.68 1.94
N VAL A 96 4.81 -6.03 2.90
CA VAL A 96 4.48 -6.97 4.00
C VAL A 96 3.33 -6.42 4.85
N TRP A 97 3.39 -5.14 5.22
CA TRP A 97 2.33 -4.48 5.97
C TRP A 97 0.99 -4.54 5.23
N LEU A 98 0.95 -4.17 3.95
CA LEU A 98 -0.28 -4.15 3.15
C LEU A 98 -0.89 -5.55 2.98
N VAL A 99 -0.05 -6.59 2.83
CA VAL A 99 -0.54 -7.97 2.80
C VAL A 99 -1.13 -8.36 4.14
N TRP A 100 -0.42 -8.10 5.25
CA TRP A 100 -0.91 -8.41 6.59
C TRP A 100 -2.22 -7.67 6.89
N ALA A 101 -2.28 -6.38 6.61
CA ALA A 101 -3.47 -5.54 6.83
C ALA A 101 -4.68 -6.11 6.08
N ASN A 102 -4.53 -6.47 4.80
CA ASN A 102 -5.60 -7.09 4.03
C ASN A 102 -6.04 -8.45 4.59
N VAL A 103 -5.09 -9.30 5.00
CA VAL A 103 -5.41 -10.60 5.63
C VAL A 103 -6.21 -10.39 6.92
N MET A 104 -5.81 -9.43 7.76
CA MET A 104 -6.53 -9.09 8.98
C MET A 104 -7.93 -8.55 8.68
N THR A 105 -8.06 -7.73 7.63
CA THR A 105 -9.36 -7.23 7.15
C THR A 105 -10.30 -8.37 6.78
N THR A 106 -9.86 -9.27 5.90
CA THR A 106 -10.69 -10.42 5.48
C THR A 106 -11.00 -11.37 6.64
N ALA A 107 -10.04 -11.65 7.51
CA ALA A 107 -10.25 -12.59 8.62
C ALA A 107 -11.26 -12.08 9.66
N THR A 108 -11.42 -10.77 9.79
CA THR A 108 -12.34 -10.17 10.76
C THR A 108 -13.66 -9.71 10.14
N SER A 109 -13.76 -9.60 8.82
CA SER A 109 -15.03 -9.36 8.11
C SER A 109 -15.89 -10.62 7.97
N LEU A 110 -15.32 -11.83 8.03
CA LEU A 110 -16.03 -13.11 7.94
C LEU A 110 -16.79 -13.52 9.23
N ARG A 111 -17.16 -12.56 10.09
CA ARG A 111 -17.98 -12.81 11.29
C ARG A 111 -19.42 -12.38 11.06
#